data_AF-A0AAN4WLF8-F1
#
_entry.id   AF-A0AAN4WLF8-F1
#
_cell.length_a   1.000
_cell.length_b   1.000
_cell.length_c   1.000
_cell.angle_alpha   90.00
_cell.angle_beta   90.00
_cell.angle_gamma   90.00
#
_symmetry.space_group_name_H-M   'P 1'
#
loop_
_entity.id
_entity.type
_entity.pdbx_description
1 polymer ?
#
loop_
_entity_poly.entity_id
_entity_poly.type
_entity_poly.pdbx_seq_one_letter_code
_entity_poly.pdbx_strand_id
1 'polypeptide(L)'
;MNLPEEVRVGNEKVFYIYTSFGEKLATRVGSSLTCYRGPLVYSGETLLYLVHPEGLTRKSTGGYVYYYMKLDHPGCMRVLCHASGNTLISLLESF
;
A
#
# COMPACT_ATOMS: atom_id res chain seq x y z
N MET A 1 23.29 -3.41 -6.62
CA MET A 1 22.29 -2.53 -5.98
C MET A 1 22.31 -2.89 -4.50
N ASN A 2 22.45 -1.93 -3.58
CA ASN A 2 22.57 -2.21 -2.13
C ASN A 2 21.22 -2.01 -1.44
N LEU A 3 20.28 -2.92 -1.70
CA LEU A 3 18.97 -2.91 -1.03
C LEU A 3 19.03 -3.71 0.28
N PRO A 4 18.32 -3.29 1.33
CA PRO A 4 18.34 -4.00 2.61
C PRO A 4 17.49 -5.27 2.56
N GLU A 5 18.03 -6.41 2.97
CA GLU A 5 17.27 -7.67 3.09
C GLU A 5 16.61 -7.82 4.46
N GLU A 6 17.22 -7.29 5.51
CA GLU A 6 16.70 -7.28 6.88
C GLU A 6 16.86 -5.87 7.47
N VAL A 7 15.83 -5.38 8.14
CA VAL A 7 15.88 -4.17 8.96
C VAL A 7 15.25 -4.47 10.32
N ARG A 8 15.84 -3.91 11.39
CA ARG A 8 15.24 -3.96 12.74
C ARG A 8 14.46 -2.68 13.02
N VAL A 9 13.21 -2.84 13.41
CA VAL A 9 12.34 -1.74 13.86
C VAL A 9 11.94 -2.04 15.29
N GLY A 10 12.59 -1.37 16.24
CA GLY A 10 12.50 -1.74 17.66
C GLY A 10 12.93 -3.19 17.89
N ASN A 11 12.02 -4.00 18.43
CA ASN A 11 12.27 -5.43 18.68
C ASN A 11 11.90 -6.34 17.49
N GLU A 12 11.26 -5.80 16.46
CA GLU A 12 10.84 -6.58 15.30
C GLU A 12 11.90 -6.61 14.20
N LYS A 13 11.97 -7.75 13.50
CA LYS A 13 12.71 -7.89 12.26
C LYS A 13 11.75 -7.81 11.09
N VAL A 14 12.09 -6.97 10.12
CA VAL A 14 11.40 -6.82 8.85
C VAL A 14 12.31 -7.37 7.76
N PHE A 15 11.84 -8.38 7.04
CA PHE A 15 12.56 -8.97 5.92
C PHE A 15 11.96 -8.50 4.60
N TYR A 16 12.81 -8.23 3.62
CA TYR A 16 12.41 -7.83 2.27
C TYR A 16 12.94 -8.82 1.24
N ILE A 17 12.12 -9.12 0.24
CA ILE A 17 12.47 -9.97 -0.90
C ILE A 17 12.37 -9.11 -2.15
N TYR A 18 13.37 -9.16 -3.02
CA TYR A 18 13.44 -8.36 -4.25
C TYR A 18 13.67 -9.23 -5.49
N THR A 19 13.33 -8.71 -6.66
CA THR A 19 13.84 -9.22 -7.94
C THR A 19 15.33 -8.90 -8.08
N SER A 20 16.02 -9.54 -9.03
CA SER A 20 17.39 -9.18 -9.39
C SER A 20 17.53 -7.74 -9.92
N PHE A 21 16.42 -7.13 -10.38
CA PHE A 21 16.35 -5.74 -10.80
C PHE A 21 16.07 -4.76 -9.65
N GLY A 22 15.84 -5.26 -8.43
CA GLY A 22 15.60 -4.45 -7.23
C GLY A 22 14.14 -4.09 -6.96
N GLU A 23 13.18 -4.68 -7.66
CA GLU A 23 11.76 -4.49 -7.39
C GLU A 23 11.36 -5.30 -6.15
N LYS A 24 10.62 -4.69 -5.23
CA LYS A 24 10.20 -5.36 -3.99
C LYS A 24 9.07 -6.35 -4.27
N LEU A 25 9.29 -7.62 -3.96
CA LEU A 25 8.32 -8.71 -4.13
C LEU A 25 7.55 -9.02 -2.85
N ALA A 26 8.19 -8.92 -1.68
CA ALA A 26 7.52 -9.18 -0.42
C ALA A 26 8.16 -8.47 0.77
N THR A 27 7.35 -8.25 1.80
CA THR A 27 7.75 -7.83 3.14
C THR A 27 7.25 -8.86 4.14
N ARG A 28 8.12 -9.36 5.02
CA ARG A 28 7.75 -10.28 6.10
C ARG A 28 8.06 -9.68 7.47
N VAL A 29 7.06 -9.66 8.35
CA VAL A 29 7.20 -9.25 9.76
C VAL A 29 6.63 -10.37 10.62
N GLY A 30 7.49 -11.08 11.35
CA GLY A 30 7.11 -12.29 12.07
C GLY A 30 6.53 -13.36 11.13
N SER A 31 5.27 -13.74 11.34
CA SER A 31 4.50 -14.65 10.47
C SER A 31 3.71 -13.94 9.37
N SER A 32 3.58 -12.60 9.43
CA SER A 32 2.83 -11.83 8.45
C SER A 32 3.64 -11.62 7.19
N LEU A 33 3.05 -11.94 6.04
CA LEU A 33 3.66 -11.80 4.72
C LEU A 33 2.81 -10.86 3.85
N THR A 34 3.40 -9.75 3.42
CA THR A 34 2.81 -8.86 2.41
C THR A 34 3.51 -9.10 1.07
N CYS A 35 2.75 -9.43 0.02
CA CYS A 35 3.27 -9.69 -1.32
C CYS A 35 2.85 -8.59 -2.29
N TYR A 36 3.77 -8.18 -3.17
CA TYR A 36 3.55 -7.15 -4.20
C TYR A 36 3.61 -7.81 -5.59
N ARG A 37 2.56 -7.65 -6.38
CA ARG A 37 2.44 -8.23 -7.74
C ARG A 37 1.93 -7.15 -8.70
N GLY A 38 2.85 -6.34 -9.21
CA GLY A 38 2.50 -5.14 -9.96
C GLY A 38 1.65 -4.20 -9.09
N PRO A 39 0.45 -3.79 -9.54
CA PRO A 39 -0.41 -2.89 -8.76
C PRO A 39 -1.13 -3.58 -7.58
N LEU A 40 -1.08 -4.91 -7.48
CA LEU A 40 -1.83 -5.67 -6.48
C LEU A 40 -0.99 -5.94 -5.23
N VAL A 41 -1.58 -5.70 -4.05
CA VAL A 41 -0.96 -5.96 -2.74
C VAL A 41 -1.77 -6.99 -1.96
N TYR A 42 -1.10 -8.03 -1.48
CA TYR A 42 -1.71 -9.16 -0.78
C TYR A 42 -1.18 -9.32 0.64
N SER A 43 -2.01 -9.84 1.55
CA SER A 43 -1.59 -10.47 2.80
C SER A 43 -1.70 -11.98 2.62
N GLY A 44 -0.56 -12.67 2.50
CA GLY A 44 -0.52 -14.05 2.02
C GLY A 44 -1.21 -14.20 0.66
N GLU A 45 -2.32 -14.94 0.61
CA GLU A 45 -3.14 -15.14 -0.59
C GLU A 45 -4.34 -14.19 -0.68
N THR A 46 -4.60 -13.38 0.35
CA THR A 46 -5.74 -12.46 0.41
C THR A 46 -5.38 -11.12 -0.21
N LEU A 47 -6.11 -10.71 -1.26
CA LEU A 47 -5.95 -9.38 -1.85
C LEU A 47 -6.36 -8.31 -0.83
N LEU A 48 -5.44 -7.40 -0.50
CA LEU A 48 -5.70 -6.25 0.35
C LEU A 48 -6.26 -5.09 -0.47
N TYR A 49 -5.51 -4.67 -1.51
CA TYR A 49 -5.88 -3.56 -2.37
C TYR A 49 -5.12 -3.59 -3.70
N LEU A 50 -5.64 -2.84 -4.66
CA LEU A 50 -5.00 -2.54 -5.94
C LEU A 50 -4.67 -1.04 -5.99
N VAL A 51 -3.44 -0.70 -6.38
CA VAL A 51 -2.94 0.67 -6.52
C VAL A 51 -3.07 1.12 -7.97
N HIS A 52 -3.45 2.38 -8.19
CA HIS A 52 -3.47 3.05 -9.48
C HIS A 52 -2.96 4.50 -9.33
N PRO A 53 -2.64 5.23 -10.41
CA PRO A 53 -2.02 6.56 -10.31
C PRO A 53 -2.81 7.58 -9.46
N GLU A 54 -4.13 7.45 -9.40
CA GLU A 54 -5.03 8.35 -8.68
C GLU A 54 -5.29 7.92 -7.23
N GLY A 55 -4.86 6.72 -6.81
CA GLY A 55 -5.08 6.20 -5.47
C GLY A 55 -5.11 4.68 -5.37
N LEU A 56 -6.12 4.13 -4.68
CA LEU A 56 -6.25 2.67 -4.51
C LEU A 56 -7.70 2.21 -4.42
N THR A 57 -7.92 0.95 -4.76
CA THR A 57 -9.21 0.26 -4.62
C THR A 57 -9.06 -0.90 -3.66
N ARG A 58 -10.00 -1.05 -2.72
CA ARG A 58 -10.05 -2.22 -1.82
C ARG A 58 -11.42 -2.87 -1.81
N LYS A 59 -11.44 -4.19 -1.56
CA LYS A 59 -12.68 -4.91 -1.33
C LYS A 59 -13.30 -4.51 0.01
N SER A 60 -14.61 -4.37 0.04
CA SER A 60 -15.44 -4.16 1.23
C SER A 60 -16.62 -5.14 1.19
N THR A 61 -17.34 -5.29 2.30
CA THR A 61 -18.49 -6.21 2.40
C THR A 61 -19.55 -5.96 1.31
N GLY A 62 -19.75 -4.69 0.92
CA GLY A 62 -20.74 -4.28 -0.08
C GLY A 62 -20.22 -4.12 -1.52
N GLY A 63 -18.97 -4.51 -1.82
CA GLY A 63 -18.35 -4.33 -3.14
C GLY A 63 -16.93 -3.76 -3.04
N TYR A 64 -16.69 -2.64 -3.71
CA TYR A 64 -15.37 -1.99 -3.73
C TYR A 64 -15.46 -0.56 -3.24
N VAL A 65 -14.44 -0.12 -2.50
CA VAL A 65 -14.26 1.28 -2.10
C VAL A 65 -13.06 1.83 -2.85
N TYR A 66 -13.28 2.95 -3.52
CA TYR A 66 -12.26 3.68 -4.26
C TYR A 66 -11.76 4.84 -3.39
N TYR A 67 -10.45 4.84 -3.15
CA TYR A 67 -9.76 5.91 -2.47
C TYR A 67 -8.98 6.74 -3.49
N TYR A 68 -9.12 8.06 -3.37
CA TYR A 68 -8.44 9.04 -4.19
C TYR A 68 -7.42 9.79 -3.34
N MET A 69 -6.22 9.97 -3.88
CA MET A 69 -5.13 10.64 -3.20
C MET A 69 -4.87 11.99 -3.86
N LYS A 70 -4.89 13.06 -3.07
CA LYS A 70 -4.32 14.34 -3.49
C LYS A 70 -2.86 14.35 -3.09
N LEU A 71 -1.98 14.43 -4.07
CA LEU A 71 -0.54 14.50 -3.88
C LEU A 71 -0.09 15.97 -3.93
N ASP A 72 0.97 16.30 -3.19
CA ASP A 72 1.72 17.53 -3.41
C ASP A 72 2.67 17.43 -4.61
N HIS A 73 3.41 18.50 -4.89
CA HIS A 73 4.31 18.56 -6.04
C HIS A 73 5.41 17.47 -6.03
N PRO A 74 6.03 17.14 -4.88
CA PRO A 74 6.93 15.99 -4.76
C PRO A 74 6.26 14.59 -4.82
N GLY A 75 4.94 14.48 -4.72
CA GLY A 75 4.22 13.20 -4.74
C GLY A 75 3.85 12.65 -3.36
N CYS A 76 4.04 13.40 -2.28
CA CYS A 76 3.58 13.03 -0.95
C CYS A 76 2.06 13.20 -0.84
N MET A 77 1.38 12.20 -0.28
CA MET A 77 -0.06 12.26 -0.05
C MET A 77 -0.40 13.33 0.99
N ARG A 78 -1.31 14.25 0.64
CA ARG A 78 -1.83 15.31 1.52
C ARG A 78 -3.24 15.04 2.01
N VAL A 79 -4.07 14.47 1.13
CA VAL A 79 -5.46 14.12 1.44
C VAL A 79 -5.77 12.75 0.86
N LEU A 80 -6.46 11.93 1.65
CA LEU A 80 -7.09 10.69 1.22
C LEU A 80 -8.61 10.85 1.27
N CYS A 81 -9.27 10.70 0.14
CA CYS A 81 -10.73 10.76 0.02
C CYS A 81 -11.31 9.42 -0.41
N HIS A 82 -12.57 9.16 -0.09
CA HIS A 82 -13.34 8.08 -0.72
C HIS A 82 -14.64 8.62 -1.29
N ALA A 83 -15.15 7.97 -2.35
CA ALA A 83 -16.45 8.31 -2.92
C ALA A 83 -17.59 7.77 -2.05
N SER A 84 -18.58 8.62 -1.80
CA SER A 84 -19.84 8.26 -1.14
C SER A 84 -20.99 8.95 -1.86
N GLY A 85 -21.77 8.19 -2.62
CA GLY A 85 -22.74 8.77 -3.57
C GLY A 85 -22.06 9.68 -4.59
N ASN A 86 -22.46 10.96 -4.62
CA ASN A 86 -21.93 11.97 -5.52
C ASN A 86 -20.88 12.89 -4.86
N THR A 87 -20.39 12.55 -3.67
CA THR A 87 -19.42 13.36 -2.93
C THR A 87 -18.12 12.60 -2.65
N LEU A 88 -17.04 13.36 -2.46
CA LEU A 88 -15.78 12.86 -1.93
C LEU A 88 -15.68 13.24 -0.45
N ILE A 89 -15.44 12.24 0.40
CA ILE A 89 -15.29 12.41 1.85
C ILE A 89 -13.82 12.18 2.21
N SER A 90 -13.19 13.17 2.85
CA SER A 90 -11.82 13.07 3.35
C SER A 90 -11.76 12.19 4.61
N LEU A 91 -10.72 11.36 4.70
CA LEU A 91 -10.48 10.44 5.83
C LEU A 91 -9.28 10.84 6.68
N LEU A 92 -8.39 11.68 6.15
CA LEU A 92 -7.21 12.18 6.83
C LEU A 92 -6.81 13.52 6.21
N GLU A 93 -6.75 14.58 7.02
CA GLU A 93 -5.96 15.78 6.70
C GLU A 93 -4.67 15.67 7.49
N SER A 94 -3.54 15.56 6.79
CA SER A 94 -2.23 15.70 7.42
C SER A 94 -1.86 17.18 7.37
N PHE A 95 -1.83 17.83 8.53
CA PHE A 95 -1.33 19.20 8.71
C PHE A 95 0.19 19.26 8.46
#